data_AF-A0A258FER4-F1
#
_entry.id   AF-A0A258FER4-F1
#
_cell.length_a   1.000
_cell.length_b   1.000
_cell.length_c   1.000
_cell.angle_alpha   90.00
_cell.angle_beta   90.00
_cell.angle_gamma   90.00
#
_symmetry.space_group_name_H-M   'P 1'
#
loop_
_entity.id
_entity.type
_entity.pdbx_description
1 polymer ?
#
loop_
_entity_poly.entity_id
_entity_poly.type
_entity_poly.pdbx_seq_one_letter_code
_entity_poly.pdbx_strand_id
1 'polypeptide(L)'
;KKVTLALDSEDLVRIMSSYFQKGDRAKFFEFPSAVYTMHQFDRVLGAGGKDVGLSTWVGYSANEGRGLTLAMLDEEHAKPGTQVTLLWGEENGGSSKPTVERHVQVEIRATVSPAPYSEVARDAYADSWRTRQSA
;
A
#
# COMPACT_ATOMS: atom_id res chain seq x y z
N LYS A 1 -9.19 -2.37 13.24
CA LYS A 1 -10.30 -2.61 12.27
C LYS A 1 -9.73 -3.12 10.94
N LYS A 2 -10.37 -4.12 10.33
CA LYS A 2 -9.96 -4.68 9.03
C LYS A 2 -10.34 -3.73 7.89
N VAL A 3 -9.40 -3.49 6.97
CA VAL A 3 -9.58 -2.66 5.76
C VAL A 3 -8.82 -3.25 4.58
N THR A 4 -9.08 -2.74 3.37
CA THR A 4 -8.18 -2.90 2.23
C THR A 4 -7.41 -1.60 2.03
N LEU A 5 -6.12 -1.67 1.69
CA LEU A 5 -5.35 -0.52 1.25
C LEU A 5 -5.13 -0.59 -0.25
N ALA A 6 -5.60 0.42 -0.98
CA ALA A 6 -5.32 0.59 -2.40
C ALA A 6 -3.97 1.28 -2.57
N LEU A 7 -2.96 0.51 -2.98
CA LEU A 7 -1.59 0.99 -3.15
C LEU A 7 -1.51 1.96 -4.34
N ASP A 8 -0.66 2.97 -4.23
CA ASP A 8 -0.42 3.94 -5.29
C ASP A 8 0.31 3.28 -6.47
N SER A 9 -0.20 3.53 -7.68
CA SER A 9 0.30 2.90 -8.89
C SER A 9 1.67 3.42 -9.30
N GLU A 10 1.96 4.71 -9.07
CA GLU A 10 3.27 5.28 -9.40
C GLU A 10 4.35 4.70 -8.48
N ASP A 11 4.03 4.52 -7.20
CA ASP A 11 4.95 3.93 -6.24
C ASP A 11 5.23 2.46 -6.57
N LEU A 12 4.23 1.68 -6.99
CA LEU A 12 4.43 0.32 -7.49
C LEU A 12 5.25 0.27 -8.78
N VAL A 13 5.02 1.18 -9.72
CA VAL A 13 5.83 1.29 -10.94
C VAL A 13 7.27 1.66 -10.61
N ARG A 14 7.50 2.55 -9.63
CA ARG A 14 8.84 2.89 -9.15
C ARG A 14 9.54 1.67 -8.56
N ILE A 15 8.85 0.88 -7.75
CA ILE A 15 9.37 -0.40 -7.24
C ILE A 15 9.80 -1.31 -8.39
N MET A 16 8.92 -1.54 -9.38
CA MET A 16 9.24 -2.39 -10.53
C MET A 16 10.42 -1.85 -11.35
N SER A 17 10.48 -0.53 -11.55
CA SER A 17 11.57 0.11 -12.29
C SER A 17 12.93 -0.14 -11.63
N SER A 18 12.96 -0.21 -10.29
CA SER A 18 14.20 -0.43 -9.54
C SER A 18 14.85 -1.79 -9.82
N TYR A 19 14.09 -2.78 -10.31
CA TYR A 19 14.63 -4.11 -10.62
C TYR A 19 15.60 -4.09 -11.80
N PHE A 20 15.48 -3.07 -12.66
CA PHE A 20 16.23 -2.94 -13.91
C PHE A 20 17.35 -1.89 -13.80
N GLN A 21 17.60 -1.36 -12.61
CA GLN A 21 18.64 -0.37 -12.34
C GLN A 21 19.86 -1.02 -11.69
N LYS A 22 21.02 -0.36 -11.79
CA LYS A 22 22.22 -0.74 -11.04
C LYS A 22 22.23 -0.01 -9.70
N GLY A 23 22.43 -0.72 -8.60
CA GLY A 23 22.49 -0.16 -7.24
C GLY A 23 21.41 -0.72 -6.33
N ASP A 24 20.96 0.10 -5.38
CA ASP A 24 19.91 -0.27 -4.44
C ASP A 24 18.58 -0.49 -5.15
N ARG A 25 17.88 -1.55 -4.75
CA ARG A 25 16.57 -1.94 -5.31
C ARG A 25 15.55 -2.11 -4.20
N ALA A 26 14.28 -1.90 -4.51
CA ALA A 26 13.18 -2.23 -3.60
C ALA A 26 12.99 -3.76 -3.52
N LYS A 27 12.33 -4.23 -2.45
CA LYS A 27 11.89 -5.62 -2.33
C LYS A 27 11.03 -6.00 -3.54
N PHE A 28 11.27 -7.19 -4.08
CA PHE A 28 10.54 -7.74 -5.20
C PHE A 28 9.08 -7.94 -4.82
N PHE A 29 8.22 -7.25 -5.54
CA PHE A 29 6.78 -7.34 -5.55
C PHE A 29 6.36 -8.28 -6.69
N GLU A 30 6.06 -9.53 -6.34
CA GLU A 30 5.60 -10.55 -7.28
C GLU A 30 4.11 -10.38 -7.60
N PHE A 31 3.70 -10.75 -8.81
CA PHE A 31 2.29 -10.77 -9.21
C PHE A 31 1.81 -12.20 -9.48
N PRO A 32 0.58 -12.55 -9.09
CA PRO A 32 -0.42 -11.69 -8.46
C PRO A 32 -0.30 -11.60 -6.93
N SER A 33 0.51 -12.44 -6.29
CA SER A 33 0.72 -12.47 -4.84
C SER A 33 2.15 -12.06 -4.52
N ALA A 34 2.32 -10.96 -3.80
CA ALA A 34 3.63 -10.48 -3.38
C ALA A 34 4.01 -10.99 -1.98
N VAL A 35 3.23 -11.95 -1.44
CA VAL A 35 3.50 -12.55 -0.14
C VAL A 35 4.73 -13.45 -0.19
N TYR A 36 5.71 -13.24 0.69
CA TYR A 36 6.99 -13.98 0.69
C TYR A 36 7.30 -14.73 1.99
N THR A 37 6.34 -14.80 2.91
CA THR A 37 6.42 -15.60 4.15
C THR A 37 5.03 -16.05 4.59
N MET A 38 4.95 -17.10 5.40
CA MET A 38 3.68 -17.62 5.93
C MET A 38 2.92 -16.58 6.77
N HIS A 39 3.66 -15.78 7.54
CA HIS A 39 3.10 -14.71 8.38
C HIS A 39 3.74 -13.39 7.97
N GLN A 40 3.09 -12.69 7.04
CA GLN A 40 3.58 -11.41 6.56
C GLN A 40 2.97 -10.28 7.38
N PHE A 41 3.83 -9.40 7.89
CA PHE A 41 3.44 -8.24 8.68
C PHE A 41 4.27 -7.03 8.26
N ASP A 42 3.70 -6.23 7.37
CA ASP A 42 4.32 -4.99 6.91
C ASP A 42 3.74 -3.81 7.70
N ARG A 43 4.59 -2.87 8.12
CA ARG A 43 4.16 -1.71 8.89
C ARG A 43 3.30 -0.78 8.02
N VAL A 44 2.19 -0.31 8.59
CA VAL A 44 1.41 0.77 8.01
C VAL A 44 1.62 2.02 8.85
N LEU A 45 2.09 3.07 8.18
CA LEU A 45 2.47 4.35 8.77
C LEU A 45 1.39 5.39 8.50
N GLY A 46 1.04 6.16 9.52
CA GLY A 46 0.23 7.36 9.42
C GLY A 46 1.08 8.62 9.20
N ALA A 47 0.45 9.78 9.36
CA ALA A 47 1.15 11.06 9.27
C ALA A 47 2.33 11.13 10.26
N GLY A 48 3.46 11.68 9.80
CA GLY A 48 4.68 11.80 10.63
C GLY A 48 5.40 10.47 10.91
N GLY A 49 5.08 9.39 10.19
CA GLY A 49 5.78 8.11 10.30
C GLY A 49 5.38 7.26 11.52
N LYS A 50 4.28 7.62 12.22
CA LYS A 50 3.73 6.84 13.34
C LYS A 50 3.18 5.50 12.83
N ASP A 51 3.46 4.41 13.53
CA ASP A 51 2.77 3.14 13.29
C ASP A 51 1.28 3.25 13.63
N VAL A 52 0.44 2.88 12.66
CA VAL A 52 -1.04 2.94 12.78
C VAL A 52 -1.70 1.62 12.45
N GLY A 53 -0.91 0.59 12.17
CA GLY A 53 -1.39 -0.74 11.86
C GLY A 53 -0.39 -1.60 11.10
N LEU A 54 -0.90 -2.70 10.55
CA LEU A 54 -0.12 -3.70 9.84
C LEU A 54 -0.88 -4.30 8.66
N SER A 55 -0.17 -4.50 7.56
CA SER A 55 -0.61 -5.25 6.38
C SER A 55 -0.31 -6.72 6.57
N THR A 56 -1.28 -7.59 6.26
CA THR A 56 -1.21 -9.05 6.48
C THR A 56 -1.14 -9.86 5.19
N TRP A 57 -1.54 -9.28 4.05
CA TRP A 57 -1.59 -9.99 2.77
C TRP A 57 -1.62 -9.00 1.61
N VAL A 58 -0.67 -9.09 0.69
CA VAL A 58 -0.46 -8.10 -0.38
C VAL A 58 -0.36 -8.76 -1.75
N GLY A 59 -0.94 -8.10 -2.75
CA GLY A 59 -0.90 -8.58 -4.11
C GLY A 59 -1.46 -7.57 -5.11
N TYR A 60 -1.74 -8.05 -6.30
CA TYR A 60 -2.33 -7.29 -7.40
C TYR A 60 -3.62 -7.96 -7.85
N SER A 61 -4.66 -7.15 -7.99
CA SER A 61 -5.90 -7.56 -8.62
C SER A 61 -5.92 -7.10 -10.07
N ALA A 62 -5.88 -8.06 -11.00
CA ALA A 62 -6.06 -7.78 -12.43
C ALA A 62 -7.46 -7.24 -12.76
N ASN A 63 -8.47 -7.61 -11.97
CA ASN A 63 -9.83 -7.11 -12.12
C ASN A 63 -9.94 -5.62 -11.81
N GLU A 64 -9.15 -5.13 -10.85
CA GLU A 64 -9.15 -3.73 -10.41
C GLU A 64 -8.01 -2.92 -11.01
N GLY A 65 -7.08 -3.57 -11.72
CA GLY A 65 -5.83 -2.94 -12.18
C GLY A 65 -5.01 -2.34 -11.03
N ARG A 66 -5.10 -2.90 -9.82
CA ARG A 66 -4.64 -2.25 -8.59
C ARG A 66 -3.84 -3.19 -7.70
N GLY A 67 -2.75 -2.68 -7.13
CA GLY A 67 -2.10 -3.31 -5.98
C GLY A 67 -2.94 -3.10 -4.71
N LEU A 68 -3.25 -4.19 -4.02
CA LEU A 68 -4.11 -4.20 -2.84
C LEU A 68 -3.41 -4.95 -1.71
N THR A 69 -3.58 -4.46 -0.49
CA THR A 69 -3.27 -5.25 0.71
C THR A 69 -4.43 -5.28 1.69
N LEU A 70 -4.62 -6.40 2.40
CA LEU A 70 -5.46 -6.47 3.58
C LEU A 70 -4.67 -5.99 4.79
N ALA A 71 -5.26 -5.09 5.57
CA ALA A 71 -4.61 -4.52 6.73
C ALA A 71 -5.53 -4.45 7.95
N MET A 72 -4.90 -4.46 9.13
CA MET A 72 -5.51 -4.14 10.42
C MET A 72 -4.97 -2.79 10.86
N LEU A 73 -5.84 -1.78 10.90
CA LEU A 73 -5.49 -0.43 11.35
C LEU A 73 -6.14 -0.07 12.68
N ASP A 74 -5.55 0.87 13.39
CA ASP A 74 -6.20 1.57 14.50
C ASP A 74 -7.51 2.22 14.02
N GLU A 75 -8.51 2.28 14.89
CA GLU A 75 -9.87 2.70 14.50
C GLU A 75 -9.91 4.13 13.94
N GLU A 76 -9.11 5.03 14.52
CA GLU A 76 -8.99 6.43 14.08
C GLU A 76 -8.44 6.56 12.64
N HIS A 77 -7.69 5.57 12.16
CA HIS A 77 -7.07 5.56 10.83
C HIS A 77 -7.83 4.69 9.81
N ALA A 78 -8.84 3.93 10.25
CA ALA A 78 -9.54 2.93 9.42
C ALA A 78 -10.73 3.47 8.60
N LYS A 79 -10.90 4.80 8.51
CA LYS A 79 -11.95 5.43 7.69
C LYS A 79 -11.59 5.33 6.19
N PRO A 80 -12.49 4.88 5.30
CA PRO A 80 -12.25 4.93 3.86
C PRO A 80 -11.89 6.35 3.37
N GLY A 81 -10.94 6.43 2.44
CA GLY A 81 -10.37 7.68 1.93
C GLY A 81 -9.16 8.21 2.72
N THR A 82 -8.92 7.73 3.95
CA THR A 82 -7.72 8.09 4.72
C THR A 82 -6.46 7.68 3.96
N GLN A 83 -5.47 8.57 3.94
CA GLN A 83 -4.15 8.30 3.35
C GLN A 83 -3.22 7.73 4.42
N VAL A 84 -2.55 6.63 4.06
CA VAL A 84 -1.54 5.96 4.88
C VAL A 84 -0.38 5.54 3.97
N THR A 85 0.70 5.06 4.57
CA THR A 85 1.87 4.56 3.84
C THR A 85 2.15 3.12 4.25
N LEU A 86 2.31 2.22 3.29
CA LEU A 86 2.83 0.88 3.53
C LEU A 86 4.35 0.91 3.44
N LEU A 87 5.05 0.49 4.49
CA LEU A 87 6.50 0.33 4.45
C LEU A 87 6.81 -1.04 3.83
N TRP A 88 7.33 -1.03 2.60
CA TRP A 88 7.58 -2.24 1.82
C TRP A 88 9.05 -2.68 1.89
N GLY A 89 9.24 -3.98 2.17
CA GLY A 89 10.55 -4.59 2.38
C GLY A 89 10.95 -4.61 3.86
N GLU A 90 12.08 -5.26 4.12
CA GLU A 90 12.63 -5.50 5.45
C GLU A 90 13.82 -4.57 5.72
N GLU A 91 13.98 -4.22 6.99
CA GLU A 91 15.11 -3.42 7.48
C GLU A 91 16.46 -4.11 7.26
N ASN A 92 17.55 -3.35 7.40
CA ASN A 92 18.93 -3.86 7.31
C ASN A 92 19.21 -4.65 6.01
N GLY A 93 18.45 -4.30 4.98
CA GLY A 93 18.43 -4.78 3.61
C GLY A 93 17.94 -6.21 3.37
N GLY A 94 17.16 -6.77 4.29
CA GLY A 94 16.60 -8.11 4.15
C GLY A 94 17.13 -9.08 5.20
N SER A 95 16.23 -9.86 5.77
CA SER A 95 16.54 -11.00 6.64
C SER A 95 17.19 -12.16 5.86
N SER A 96 17.57 -13.21 6.57
CA SER A 96 18.16 -14.44 5.98
C SER A 96 17.12 -15.40 5.40
N LYS A 97 15.86 -14.97 5.19
CA LYS A 97 14.83 -15.83 4.58
C LYS A 97 15.19 -16.10 3.11
N PRO A 98 15.04 -17.34 2.61
CA PRO A 98 15.44 -17.69 1.25
C PRO A 98 14.62 -16.96 0.16
N THR A 99 13.43 -16.48 0.50
CA THR A 99 12.54 -15.69 -0.36
C THR A 99 12.87 -14.19 -0.36
N VAL A 100 13.90 -13.77 0.39
CA VAL A 100 14.29 -12.37 0.57
C VAL A 100 15.64 -12.12 -0.08
N GLU A 101 15.63 -11.35 -1.15
CA GLU A 101 16.84 -10.78 -1.74
C GLU A 101 17.41 -9.64 -0.88
N ARG A 102 18.58 -9.12 -1.29
CA ARG A 102 19.05 -7.81 -0.81
C ARG A 102 18.26 -6.68 -1.46
N HIS A 103 17.78 -5.76 -0.62
CA HIS A 103 16.96 -4.63 -1.05
C HIS A 103 17.06 -3.46 -0.04
N VAL A 104 16.38 -2.36 -0.33
CA VAL A 104 16.13 -1.24 0.60
C VAL A 104 14.62 -1.08 0.81
N GLN A 105 14.23 -0.59 1.99
CA GLN A 105 12.82 -0.31 2.27
C GLN A 105 12.35 0.89 1.47
N VAL A 106 11.09 0.85 1.05
CA VAL A 106 10.44 1.95 0.35
C VAL A 106 9.04 2.18 0.92
N GLU A 107 8.59 3.42 0.84
CA GLU A 107 7.26 3.81 1.25
C GLU A 107 6.32 3.77 0.03
N ILE A 108 5.20 3.06 0.16
CA ILE A 108 4.13 3.01 -0.84
C ILE A 108 2.93 3.74 -0.27
N ARG A 109 2.53 4.86 -0.90
CA ARG A 109 1.30 5.56 -0.54
C ARG A 109 0.12 4.63 -0.75
N ALA A 110 -0.87 4.70 0.14
CA ALA A 110 -2.07 3.89 0.02
C ALA A 110 -3.30 4.63 0.53
N THR A 111 -4.44 4.36 -0.12
CA THR A 111 -5.74 4.85 0.32
C THR A 111 -6.49 3.73 1.04
N VAL A 112 -6.99 4.02 2.23
CA VAL A 112 -7.87 3.11 2.97
C VAL A 112 -9.19 2.94 2.22
N SER A 113 -9.60 1.69 2.02
CA SER A 113 -10.80 1.28 1.30
C SER A 113 -11.61 0.25 2.11
N PRO A 114 -12.90 0.03 1.78
CA PRO A 114 -13.69 -1.03 2.39
C PRO A 114 -13.05 -2.42 2.21
N ALA A 115 -13.42 -3.36 3.08
CA ALA A 115 -13.08 -4.77 2.96
C ALA A 115 -14.38 -5.59 3.05
N PRO A 116 -14.94 -6.13 1.94
CA PRO A 116 -14.33 -6.28 0.60
C PRO A 116 -14.03 -4.98 -0.13
N TYR A 117 -13.02 -5.00 -1.02
CA TYR A 117 -12.60 -3.83 -1.79
C TYR A 117 -13.72 -3.31 -2.69
N SER A 118 -13.87 -1.99 -2.71
CA SER A 118 -14.56 -1.24 -3.74
C SER A 118 -13.75 0.02 -4.00
N GLU A 119 -13.72 0.48 -5.24
CA GLU A 119 -13.07 1.75 -5.56
C GLU A 119 -13.74 2.89 -4.79
N VAL A 120 -12.94 3.65 -4.02
CA VAL A 120 -13.42 4.83 -3.31
C VAL A 120 -13.35 5.97 -4.31
N ALA A 121 -14.50 6.44 -4.79
CA ALA A 121 -14.56 7.58 -5.70
C ALA A 121 -13.83 8.77 -5.06
N ARG A 122 -12.86 9.36 -5.78
CA ARG A 122 -12.14 10.59 -5.41
C ARG A 122 -13.05 11.84 -5.37
N ASP A 123 -14.36 11.67 -5.52
CA ASP A 123 -15.35 12.72 -5.70
C ASP A 123 -15.60 13.59 -4.46
N ALA A 124 -15.00 13.28 -3.31
CA ALA A 124 -15.10 14.12 -2.11
C ALA A 124 -14.19 15.37 -2.13
N TYR A 125 -13.27 15.50 -3.09
CA TYR A 125 -12.31 16.63 -3.14
C TYR A 125 -12.47 17.55 -4.35
N ALA A 126 -13.30 17.19 -5.33
CA ALA A 126 -13.68 18.15 -6.36
C ALA A 126 -14.90 18.93 -5.85
N ASP A 127 -14.65 20.08 -5.23
CA ASP A 127 -15.59 21.20 -5.23
C ASP A 127 -15.80 21.65 -6.69
N SER A 128 -16.51 20.80 -7.44
CA SER A 128 -16.85 21.04 -8.83
C SER A 128 -17.77 22.26 -8.83
N TRP A 129 -17.49 23.23 -9.68
CA TRP A 129 -18.35 24.40 -9.88
C TRP A 129 -19.83 24.04 -10.15
N ARG A 130 -20.11 22.77 -10.51
CA ARG A 130 -21.45 22.21 -10.72
C ARG A 130 -22.26 21.97 -9.43
N THR A 131 -21.65 21.89 -8.25
CA THR A 131 -22.37 21.69 -6.97
C THR A 131 -22.71 22.99 -6.23
N ARG A 132 -22.29 24.16 -6.75
CA ARG A 132 -22.76 25.45 -6.21
C ARG A 132 -24.18 25.72 -6.72
N GLN A 133 -25.19 25.33 -5.93
CA GLN A 133 -26.52 25.93 -6.09
C GLN A 133 -26.44 27.40 -5.69
N SER A 134 -26.72 28.28 -6.65
CA SER A 134 -26.92 29.71 -6.43
C SER A 134 -28.10 29.94 -5.47
N ALA A 135 -27.89 30.82 -4.49
CA ALA A 135 -28.87 31.27 -3.52
C ALA A 135 -30.06 32.00 -4.16
#